data_AF-A0A956GLK2-F1
#
_entry.id   AF-A0A956GLK2-F1
#
_cell.length_a   1.000
_cell.length_b   1.000
_cell.length_c   1.000
_cell.angle_alpha   90.00
_cell.angle_beta   90.00
_cell.angle_gamma   90.00
#
_symmetry.space_group_name_H-M   'P 1'
#
loop_
_entity.id
_entity.type
_entity.pdbx_description
1 polymer ?
#
loop_
_entity_poly.entity_id
_entity_poly.type
_entity_poly.pdbx_seq_one_letter_code
_entity_poly.pdbx_strand_id
1 'polypeptide(L)'
;MRRLPFIISFALAGAALTSGCTVVENAADPGAIPSLDEARFRCGVEPILARDCSYAACHGAAGTPLRVYTVGRLRAGPSATIDDRLMPMTDAEHHANYQSAVAFAFGGVSPDDNFLLRKALPAEDGGFEHKGGAIFSGLDDPRAVALHTWLSGGDPCSGGTP
;
A
#
# COMPACT_ATOMS: atom_id res chain seq x y z
N MET A 1 -18.36 79.36 -26.26
CA MET A 1 -17.10 78.65 -25.95
C MET A 1 -17.39 77.56 -24.91
N ARG A 2 -17.48 76.29 -25.32
CA ARG A 2 -17.58 75.14 -24.42
C ARG A 2 -16.61 74.07 -24.92
N ARG A 3 -15.64 73.71 -24.07
CA ARG A 3 -14.59 72.71 -24.34
C ARG A 3 -15.19 71.31 -24.16
N LEU A 4 -14.99 70.40 -25.12
CA LEU A 4 -15.26 68.97 -24.94
C LEU A 4 -14.05 68.29 -24.26
N PRO A 5 -14.26 67.36 -23.32
CA PRO A 5 -13.19 66.55 -22.75
C PRO A 5 -12.88 65.34 -23.64
N PHE A 6 -11.57 65.12 -23.80
CA PHE A 6 -10.94 63.98 -24.47
C PHE A 6 -10.98 62.78 -23.50
N ILE A 7 -11.70 61.71 -23.84
CA ILE A 7 -11.69 60.46 -23.07
C ILE A 7 -10.84 59.46 -23.83
N ILE A 8 -9.62 59.21 -23.32
CA ILE A 8 -8.75 58.12 -23.76
C ILE A 8 -9.10 56.91 -22.89
N SER A 9 -9.88 55.97 -23.44
CA SER A 9 -10.11 54.67 -22.80
C SER A 9 -8.98 53.72 -23.18
N PHE A 10 -8.15 53.39 -22.20
CA PHE A 10 -7.16 52.32 -22.24
C PHE A 10 -7.87 50.96 -22.38
N ALA A 11 -7.68 50.29 -23.52
CA ALA A 11 -7.97 48.85 -23.65
C ALA A 11 -6.76 48.07 -23.12
N LEU A 12 -6.81 47.62 -21.86
CA LEU A 12 -5.82 46.70 -21.33
C LEU A 12 -6.15 45.27 -21.78
N ALA A 13 -5.14 44.62 -22.34
CA ALA A 13 -5.15 43.29 -22.94
C ALA A 13 -5.52 42.18 -21.94
N GLY A 14 -6.45 41.30 -22.35
CA GLY A 14 -6.65 40.00 -21.71
C GLY A 14 -5.54 39.04 -22.12
N ALA A 15 -4.57 38.82 -21.22
CA ALA A 15 -3.56 37.78 -21.37
C ALA A 15 -4.12 36.44 -20.87
N ALA A 16 -4.02 35.42 -21.71
CA ALA A 16 -4.56 34.08 -21.52
C ALA A 16 -3.87 33.32 -20.37
N LEU A 17 -4.68 32.91 -19.37
CA LEU A 17 -4.32 31.92 -18.35
C LEU A 17 -4.63 30.51 -18.88
N THR A 18 -3.75 29.92 -19.70
CA THR A 18 -3.88 28.51 -20.12
C THR A 18 -2.65 27.66 -19.86
N SER A 19 -1.67 28.16 -19.11
CA SER A 19 -0.47 27.39 -18.76
C SER A 19 -0.63 26.76 -17.37
N GLY A 20 -1.00 25.49 -17.29
CA GLY A 20 -1.00 24.79 -16.00
C GLY A 20 -1.28 23.29 -16.00
N CYS A 21 -1.94 22.74 -17.02
CA CYS A 21 -2.23 21.30 -17.07
C CYS A 21 -1.56 20.67 -18.30
N THR A 22 -0.26 20.43 -18.24
CA THR A 22 0.35 19.47 -19.15
C THR A 22 -0.03 18.08 -18.67
N VAL A 23 -0.58 17.24 -19.55
CA VAL A 23 -0.71 15.81 -19.26
C VAL A 23 0.71 15.29 -19.05
N VAL A 24 1.05 14.92 -17.82
CA VAL A 24 2.26 14.15 -17.56
C VAL A 24 1.92 12.73 -18.02
N GLU A 25 2.53 12.30 -19.11
CA GLU A 25 2.44 10.91 -19.53
C GLU A 25 3.10 10.05 -18.45
N ASN A 26 2.34 9.15 -17.83
CA ASN A 26 2.88 8.12 -16.96
C ASN A 26 3.56 7.08 -17.87
N ALA A 27 4.79 7.39 -18.32
CA ALA A 27 5.61 6.42 -19.00
C ALA A 27 5.72 5.18 -18.10
N ALA A 28 5.53 4.00 -18.69
CA ALA A 28 5.68 2.75 -17.96
C ALA A 28 7.08 2.71 -17.36
N ASP A 29 7.17 2.57 -16.04
CA ASP A 29 8.45 2.38 -15.37
C ASP A 29 9.00 1.02 -15.82
N PRO A 30 10.19 0.96 -16.46
CA PRO A 30 10.83 -0.31 -16.79
C PRO A 30 11.18 -1.15 -15.55
N GLY A 31 11.10 -0.54 -14.36
CA GLY A 31 11.16 -1.17 -13.05
C GLY A 31 9.81 -1.52 -12.43
N ALA A 32 8.68 -1.32 -13.12
CA ALA A 32 7.38 -1.68 -12.57
C ALA A 32 7.35 -3.17 -12.24
N ILE A 33 7.08 -3.48 -10.97
CA ILE A 33 6.88 -4.86 -10.53
C ILE A 33 5.73 -5.44 -11.37
N PRO A 34 5.87 -6.66 -11.91
CA PRO A 34 4.76 -7.35 -12.57
C PRO A 34 3.52 -7.24 -11.70
N SER A 35 2.35 -6.99 -12.29
CA SER A 35 1.12 -6.87 -11.52
C SER A 35 0.99 -8.08 -10.59
N LEU A 36 1.10 -7.83 -9.28
CA LEU A 36 1.04 -8.88 -8.28
C LEU A 36 -0.37 -9.50 -8.30
N ASP A 37 -0.44 -10.80 -8.03
CA ASP A 37 -1.72 -11.52 -8.12
C ASP A 37 -2.46 -11.44 -6.77
N GLU A 38 -3.67 -10.87 -6.78
CA GLU A 38 -4.48 -10.70 -5.57
C GLU A 38 -5.02 -12.03 -5.03
N ALA A 39 -5.35 -13.00 -5.89
CA ALA A 39 -5.86 -14.30 -5.44
C ALA A 39 -4.77 -15.06 -4.67
N ARG A 40 -3.53 -15.01 -5.19
CA ARG A 40 -2.35 -15.56 -4.52
C ARG A 40 -2.00 -14.81 -3.24
N PHE A 41 -2.16 -13.49 -3.22
CA PHE A 41 -2.02 -12.70 -1.99
C PHE A 41 -2.99 -13.16 -0.90
N ARG A 42 -4.29 -13.25 -1.21
CA ARG A 42 -5.35 -13.62 -0.25
C ARG A 42 -5.12 -15.00 0.36
N CYS A 43 -4.57 -15.91 -0.43
CA CYS A 43 -4.36 -17.29 0.01
C CYS A 43 -3.04 -17.51 0.76
N GLY A 44 -1.92 -16.91 0.32
CA GLY A 44 -0.60 -17.17 0.92
C GLY A 44 -0.03 -16.06 1.82
N VAL A 45 -0.36 -14.80 1.57
CA VAL A 45 0.26 -13.64 2.25
C VAL A 45 -0.66 -13.00 3.26
N GLU A 46 -1.93 -12.79 2.92
CA GLU A 46 -2.91 -12.14 3.79
C GLU A 46 -3.06 -12.83 5.16
N PRO A 47 -3.08 -14.18 5.28
CA PRO A 47 -3.15 -14.84 6.57
C PRO A 47 -1.94 -14.54 7.47
N ILE A 48 -0.75 -14.36 6.90
CA ILE A 48 0.46 -13.98 7.62
C ILE A 48 0.30 -12.57 8.19
N LEU A 49 -0.10 -11.61 7.34
CA LEU A 49 -0.31 -10.22 7.78
C LEU A 49 -1.42 -10.12 8.85
N ALA A 50 -2.48 -10.91 8.68
CA ALA A 50 -3.59 -10.99 9.63
C ALA A 50 -3.14 -11.54 10.99
N ARG A 51 -2.29 -12.58 11.03
CA ARG A 51 -1.83 -13.19 12.28
C ARG A 51 -0.75 -12.37 12.98
N ASP A 52 0.24 -11.92 12.21
CA ASP A 52 1.51 -11.44 12.76
C ASP A 52 1.58 -9.89 12.82
N CYS A 53 0.85 -9.18 11.95
CA CYS A 53 1.00 -7.72 11.81
C CYS A 53 -0.21 -6.93 12.34
N SER A 54 -1.41 -7.49 12.27
CA SER A 54 -2.70 -6.77 12.45
C SER A 54 -3.03 -6.30 13.89
N TYR A 55 -2.09 -6.33 14.83
CA TYR A 55 -2.34 -5.85 16.20
C TYR A 55 -2.60 -4.35 16.20
N ALA A 56 -3.50 -3.88 17.07
CA ALA A 56 -3.90 -2.47 17.12
C ALA A 56 -2.73 -1.50 17.38
N ALA A 57 -1.69 -1.96 18.08
CA ALA A 57 -0.47 -1.19 18.32
C ALA A 57 0.52 -1.18 17.14
N CYS A 58 0.28 -2.01 16.13
CA CYS A 58 1.13 -2.24 14.96
C CYS A 58 0.41 -1.78 13.70
N HIS A 59 -0.25 -2.69 12.97
CA HIS A 59 -0.88 -2.42 11.67
C HIS A 59 -2.42 -2.51 11.69
N GLY A 60 -3.00 -2.81 12.85
CA GLY A 60 -4.44 -2.94 13.07
C GLY A 60 -5.16 -1.65 13.44
N ALA A 61 -4.70 -0.49 12.96
CA ALA A 61 -5.36 0.79 13.21
C ALA A 61 -5.40 1.66 11.94
N ALA A 62 -6.47 2.44 11.77
CA ALA A 62 -6.73 3.18 10.53
C ALA A 62 -5.63 4.17 10.11
N GLY A 63 -4.88 4.73 11.06
CA GLY A 63 -3.80 5.69 10.81
C GLY A 63 -2.40 5.07 10.70
N THR A 64 -2.28 3.75 10.68
CA THR A 64 -0.98 3.08 10.63
C THR A 64 -0.54 2.85 9.18
N PRO A 65 0.75 3.10 8.84
CA PRO A 65 1.30 2.64 7.57
C PRO A 65 1.17 1.12 7.47
N LEU A 66 0.94 0.57 6.26
CA LEU A 66 0.58 -0.83 6.04
C LEU A 66 -0.66 -1.20 6.88
N ARG A 67 -1.83 -0.68 6.52
CA ARG A 67 -3.06 -0.92 7.30
C ARG A 67 -3.60 -2.32 6.97
N VAL A 68 -3.82 -3.15 7.99
CA VAL A 68 -4.33 -4.53 7.84
C VAL A 68 -5.70 -4.68 8.51
N TYR A 69 -6.73 -4.90 7.69
CA TYR A 69 -8.04 -5.37 8.15
C TYR A 69 -7.98 -6.85 8.50
N THR A 70 -8.65 -7.24 9.57
CA THR A 70 -8.84 -8.66 9.91
C THR A 70 -10.00 -8.88 10.88
N VAL A 71 -10.49 -10.11 10.93
CA VAL A 71 -11.54 -10.57 11.84
C VAL A 71 -11.12 -10.30 13.29
N GLY A 72 -12.05 -9.76 14.08
CA GLY A 72 -11.85 -9.41 15.49
C GLY A 72 -11.01 -8.15 15.74
N ARG A 73 -10.51 -7.48 14.69
CA ARG A 73 -9.62 -6.32 14.82
C ARG A 73 -10.11 -5.16 13.96
N LEU A 74 -9.20 -4.49 13.23
CA LEU A 74 -9.57 -3.38 12.36
C LEU A 74 -10.54 -3.85 11.28
N ARG A 75 -11.66 -3.14 11.14
CA ARG A 75 -12.66 -3.33 10.09
C ARG A 75 -12.82 -2.03 9.28
N ALA A 76 -13.23 -2.14 8.02
CA ALA A 76 -13.45 -0.97 7.17
C ALA A 76 -14.73 -0.21 7.54
N GLY A 77 -15.75 -0.92 7.99
CA GLY A 77 -17.03 -0.35 8.41
C GLY A 77 -17.10 -0.06 9.91
N PRO A 78 -18.13 0.68 10.36
CA PRO A 78 -18.43 0.80 11.77
C PRO A 78 -18.70 -0.59 12.37
N SER A 79 -18.17 -0.83 13.58
CA SER A 79 -18.51 -2.02 14.37
C SER A 79 -19.07 -1.55 15.70
N ALA A 80 -20.37 -1.77 15.91
CA ALA A 80 -21.05 -1.40 17.14
C ALA A 80 -20.89 -2.50 18.21
N THR A 81 -20.73 -3.74 17.78
CA THR A 81 -20.63 -4.92 18.64
C THR A 81 -19.35 -5.72 18.37
N ILE A 82 -19.06 -6.69 19.24
CA ILE A 82 -18.00 -7.67 18.99
C ILE A 82 -18.35 -8.59 17.82
N ASP A 83 -19.63 -8.95 17.66
CA ASP A 83 -20.09 -9.83 16.58
C ASP A 83 -19.84 -9.19 15.21
N ASP A 84 -20.06 -7.88 15.08
CA ASP A 84 -19.75 -7.13 13.86
C ASP A 84 -18.27 -7.26 13.47
N ARG A 85 -17.37 -7.33 14.46
CA ARG A 85 -15.93 -7.50 14.22
C ARG A 85 -15.57 -8.93 13.85
N LEU A 86 -16.34 -9.91 14.33
CA LEU A 86 -16.10 -11.34 14.09
C LEU A 86 -16.66 -11.86 12.76
N MET A 87 -17.47 -11.05 12.06
CA MET A 87 -17.91 -11.38 10.71
C MET A 87 -16.73 -11.66 9.77
N PRO A 88 -16.89 -12.50 8.73
CA PRO A 88 -15.89 -12.62 7.68
C PRO A 88 -15.49 -11.25 7.11
N MET A 89 -14.24 -11.14 6.64
CA MET A 89 -13.82 -9.95 5.91
C MET A 89 -14.63 -9.82 4.62
N THR A 90 -14.94 -8.57 4.27
CA THR A 90 -15.55 -8.24 2.98
C THR A 90 -14.52 -8.26 1.86
N ASP A 91 -14.95 -8.42 0.61
CA ASP A 91 -14.04 -8.32 -0.54
C ASP A 91 -13.32 -6.97 -0.61
N ALA A 92 -13.97 -5.89 -0.19
CA ALA A 92 -13.35 -4.58 -0.11
C ALA A 92 -12.23 -4.52 0.94
N GLU A 93 -12.38 -5.20 2.07
CA GLU A 93 -11.33 -5.30 3.09
C GLU A 93 -10.14 -6.13 2.59
N HIS A 94 -10.41 -7.28 1.96
CA HIS A 94 -9.38 -8.10 1.33
C HIS A 94 -8.60 -7.33 0.25
N HIS A 95 -9.32 -6.64 -0.64
CA HIS A 95 -8.71 -5.83 -1.68
C HIS A 95 -7.88 -4.68 -1.08
N ALA A 96 -8.38 -4.04 -0.01
CA ALA A 96 -7.65 -2.96 0.64
C ALA A 96 -6.36 -3.44 1.34
N ASN A 97 -6.36 -4.67 1.88
CA ASN A 97 -5.14 -5.29 2.39
C ASN A 97 -4.12 -5.53 1.27
N TYR A 98 -4.57 -6.07 0.14
CA TYR A 98 -3.75 -6.26 -1.06
C TYR A 98 -3.14 -4.94 -1.53
N GLN A 99 -3.95 -3.90 -1.72
CA GLN A 99 -3.46 -2.58 -2.14
C GLN A 99 -2.44 -1.99 -1.16
N SER A 100 -2.68 -2.16 0.15
CA SER A 100 -1.73 -1.70 1.17
C SER A 100 -0.41 -2.45 1.10
N ALA A 101 -0.41 -3.75 0.80
CA ALA A 101 0.80 -4.55 0.66
C ALA A 101 1.58 -4.18 -0.62
N VAL A 102 0.89 -4.02 -1.76
CA VAL A 102 1.49 -3.59 -3.03
C VAL A 102 2.12 -2.20 -2.91
N ALA A 103 1.47 -1.27 -2.20
CA ALA A 103 2.00 0.08 -1.99
C ALA A 103 3.34 0.09 -1.22
N PHE A 104 3.63 -0.94 -0.42
CA PHE A 104 4.91 -1.10 0.27
C PHE A 104 6.04 -1.60 -0.62
N ALA A 105 5.76 -1.86 -1.90
CA ALA A 105 6.75 -2.19 -2.90
C ALA A 105 7.54 -0.99 -3.45
N PHE A 106 7.35 0.20 -2.88
CA PHE A 106 8.06 1.44 -3.24
C PHE A 106 9.56 1.48 -2.84
N GLY A 107 10.18 0.33 -2.51
CA GLY A 107 11.56 0.22 -2.02
C GLY A 107 12.57 -0.37 -3.01
N GLY A 108 12.10 -0.88 -4.15
CA GLY A 108 12.92 -1.54 -5.17
C GLY A 108 12.08 -2.49 -6.00
N VAL A 109 12.50 -2.67 -7.25
CA VAL A 109 11.82 -3.53 -8.23
C VAL A 109 12.03 -5.02 -7.93
N SER A 110 13.02 -5.32 -7.08
CA SER A 110 13.36 -6.66 -6.61
C SER A 110 12.53 -7.01 -5.37
N PRO A 111 12.01 -8.25 -5.29
CA PRO A 111 11.44 -8.81 -4.06
C PRO A 111 12.34 -8.63 -2.82
N ASP A 112 13.66 -8.72 -3.02
CA ASP A 112 14.66 -8.63 -1.94
C ASP A 112 14.76 -7.23 -1.32
N ASP A 113 14.44 -6.18 -2.08
CA ASP A 113 14.52 -4.78 -1.62
C ASP A 113 13.18 -4.24 -1.11
N ASN A 114 12.15 -5.10 -1.05
CA ASN A 114 10.80 -4.70 -0.68
C ASN A 114 10.66 -4.47 0.83
N PHE A 115 10.10 -3.32 1.23
CA PHE A 115 9.90 -3.00 2.65
C PHE A 115 8.93 -3.94 3.37
N LEU A 116 8.00 -4.57 2.66
CA LEU A 116 7.11 -5.57 3.25
C LEU A 116 7.90 -6.78 3.77
N LEU A 117 8.99 -7.17 3.09
CA LEU A 117 9.87 -8.27 3.49
C LEU A 117 10.98 -7.78 4.43
N ARG A 118 11.77 -6.79 3.98
CA ARG A 118 12.96 -6.28 4.68
C ARG A 118 12.66 -5.81 6.10
N LYS A 119 11.53 -5.16 6.34
CA LYS A 119 11.18 -4.69 7.69
C LYS A 119 10.77 -5.83 8.62
N ALA A 120 10.42 -7.01 8.11
CA ALA A 120 10.06 -8.14 8.96
C ALA A 120 11.25 -9.06 9.29
N LEU A 121 12.37 -8.91 8.58
CA LEU A 121 13.58 -9.72 8.73
C LEU A 121 14.52 -9.21 9.85
N PRO A 122 15.35 -10.09 10.43
CA PRO A 122 16.41 -9.70 11.35
C PRO A 122 17.56 -9.01 10.62
N ALA A 123 18.30 -8.13 11.30
CA ALA A 123 19.31 -7.27 10.68
C ALA A 123 20.43 -8.06 9.98
N GLU A 124 20.85 -9.19 10.55
CA GLU A 124 21.85 -10.12 10.01
C GLU A 124 21.46 -10.71 8.65
N ASP A 125 20.16 -10.82 8.37
CA ASP A 125 19.62 -11.32 7.09
C ASP A 125 19.26 -10.18 6.14
N GLY A 126 19.75 -8.97 6.41
CA GLY A 126 19.30 -7.79 5.72
C GLY A 126 17.91 -7.38 6.19
N GLY A 127 17.69 -7.28 7.49
CA GLY A 127 16.53 -6.58 8.04
C GLY A 127 16.68 -5.06 7.91
N PHE A 128 15.56 -4.34 7.91
CA PHE A 128 15.53 -2.93 8.30
C PHE A 128 14.91 -2.78 9.67
N GLU A 129 15.23 -1.68 10.36
CA GLU A 129 14.65 -1.36 11.65
C GLU A 129 13.11 -1.40 11.60
N HIS A 130 12.53 -2.17 12.51
CA HIS A 130 11.09 -2.36 12.63
C HIS A 130 10.66 -2.21 14.07
N LYS A 131 9.63 -1.40 14.27
CA LYS A 131 9.06 -1.20 15.60
C LYS A 131 8.42 -2.50 16.05
N GLY A 132 9.01 -3.13 17.06
CA GLY A 132 8.62 -4.47 17.53
C GLY A 132 9.68 -5.55 17.29
N GLY A 133 10.77 -5.20 16.60
CA GLY A 133 11.84 -6.14 16.25
C GLY A 133 11.52 -6.95 14.99
N ALA A 134 12.39 -7.93 14.70
CA ALA A 134 12.17 -8.88 13.62
C ALA A 134 10.92 -9.74 13.90
N ILE A 135 10.10 -9.95 12.87
CA ILE A 135 8.88 -10.77 12.94
C ILE A 135 9.17 -12.20 12.44
N PHE A 136 10.05 -12.32 11.45
CA PHE A 136 10.51 -13.58 10.91
C PHE A 136 11.84 -13.99 11.55
N SER A 137 12.07 -15.30 11.64
CA SER A 137 13.34 -15.81 12.18
C SER A 137 14.51 -15.68 11.20
N GLY A 138 14.21 -15.42 9.92
CA GLY A 138 15.19 -15.21 8.87
C GLY A 138 14.62 -15.43 7.48
N LEU A 139 15.48 -15.48 6.46
CA LEU A 139 15.07 -15.69 5.06
C LEU A 139 14.43 -17.06 4.81
N ASP A 140 14.83 -18.08 5.57
CA ASP A 140 14.32 -19.44 5.46
C ASP A 140 13.00 -19.65 6.24
N ASP A 141 12.52 -18.63 6.96
CA ASP A 141 11.22 -18.67 7.62
C ASP A 141 10.13 -18.88 6.56
N PRO A 142 9.26 -19.90 6.68
CA PRO A 142 8.22 -20.17 5.69
C PRO A 142 7.35 -18.95 5.35
N ARG A 143 7.17 -18.04 6.32
CA ARG A 143 6.41 -16.80 6.15
C ARG A 143 7.16 -15.79 5.30
N ALA A 144 8.47 -15.67 5.49
CA ALA A 144 9.35 -14.84 4.66
C ALA A 144 9.39 -15.38 3.23
N VAL A 145 9.51 -16.71 3.07
CA VAL A 145 9.48 -17.40 1.77
C VAL A 145 8.16 -17.16 1.04
N ALA A 146 7.02 -17.22 1.73
CA ALA A 146 5.70 -16.95 1.13
C ALA A 146 5.58 -15.50 0.61
N LEU A 147 6.01 -14.52 1.42
CA LEU A 147 6.05 -13.11 0.99
C LEU A 147 6.97 -12.92 -0.22
N HIS A 148 8.19 -13.44 -0.15
CA HIS A 148 9.16 -13.34 -1.25
C HIS A 148 8.63 -14.00 -2.53
N THR A 149 8.04 -15.20 -2.42
CA THR A 149 7.44 -15.94 -3.54
C THR A 149 6.35 -15.12 -4.21
N TRP A 150 5.43 -14.53 -3.43
CA TRP A 150 4.39 -13.66 -3.96
C TRP A 150 4.97 -12.41 -4.63
N LEU A 151 5.91 -11.72 -3.98
CA LEU A 151 6.59 -10.54 -4.51
C LEU A 151 7.35 -10.83 -5.82
N SER A 152 7.82 -12.07 -5.99
CA SER A 152 8.45 -12.56 -7.22
C SER A 152 7.45 -12.93 -8.33
N GLY A 153 6.14 -12.78 -8.10
CA GLY A 153 5.08 -13.22 -9.00
C GLY A 153 4.82 -14.74 -8.98
N GLY A 154 5.39 -15.46 -8.02
CA GLY A 154 5.20 -16.90 -7.80
C GLY A 154 3.87 -17.24 -7.11
N ASP A 155 3.68 -18.52 -6.79
CA ASP A 155 2.49 -19.03 -6.10
C ASP A 155 2.80 -19.42 -4.63
N PRO A 156 2.48 -18.55 -3.66
CA PRO A 156 2.73 -18.80 -2.24
C PRO A 156 1.75 -19.82 -1.63
N CYS A 157 0.69 -20.22 -2.35
CA CYS A 157 -0.33 -21.16 -1.85
C CYS A 157 0.12 -22.62 -1.87
N SER A 158 1.19 -22.93 -2.61
CA SER A 158 1.64 -24.29 -2.88
C SER A 158 2.31 -25.00 -1.69
N GLY A 159 2.65 -24.26 -0.62
CA GLY A 159 3.34 -24.77 0.57
C GLY A 159 2.43 -25.30 1.70
N GLY A 160 1.10 -25.28 1.53
CA GLY A 160 0.16 -25.51 2.63
C GLY A 160 -0.03 -24.26 3.50
N THR A 161 -1.08 -24.24 4.32
CA THR A 161 -1.37 -23.10 5.20
C THR A 161 -0.22 -22.90 6.21
N PRO A 162 0.40 -21.72 6.28
CA PRO A 162 1.41 -21.41 7.29
C PRO A 162 0.82 -21.23 8.71
#